data_AF-A0A5C7J9H1-F1
#
_entry.id   AF-A0A5C7J9H1-F1
#
_cell.length_a   1.000
_cell.length_b   1.000
_cell.length_c   1.000
_cell.angle_alpha   90.00
_cell.angle_beta   90.00
_cell.angle_gamma   90.00
#
_symmetry.space_group_name_H-M   'P 1'
#
loop_
_entity.id
_entity.type
_entity.pdbx_description
1 polymer ?
#
loop_
_entity_poly.entity_id
_entity_poly.type
_entity_poly.pdbx_seq_one_letter_code
_entity_poly.pdbx_strand_id
1 'polypeptide(L)' 'MTNPDPFHDRHMYEDEQAIASAINYFKYKEPENANRDYAIAFLKFMQRFAFQAEKTKGLDYDKLYELFKKSKDED' A
#
# COMPACT_ATOMS: atom_id res chain seq x y z
N MET A 1 -11.40 9.11 20.23
CA MET A 1 -10.40 9.67 19.30
C MET A 1 -10.18 8.64 18.23
N THR A 2 -10.79 8.87 17.07
CA THR A 2 -10.68 8.08 15.84
C THR A 2 -9.21 8.02 15.46
N ASN A 3 -8.60 6.86 15.57
CA ASN A 3 -7.26 6.62 15.06
C ASN A 3 -7.47 6.00 13.68
N PRO A 4 -7.50 6.81 12.60
CA PRO A 4 -7.80 6.28 11.29
C PRO A 4 -6.62 5.39 10.92
N ASP A 5 -6.86 4.09 10.75
CA ASP A 5 -5.85 3.28 10.09
C ASP A 5 -5.59 3.97 8.73
N PRO A 6 -4.34 4.35 8.43
CA PRO A 6 -4.03 5.21 7.29
C PRO A 6 -4.38 4.51 5.97
N PHE A 7 -4.64 3.20 5.98
CA PHE A 7 -5.14 2.42 4.87
C PHE A 7 -6.61 2.04 5.00
N HIS A 8 -7.26 2.29 6.14
CA HIS A 8 -8.66 1.96 6.41
C HIS A 8 -9.59 2.62 5.42
N ASP A 9 -9.49 3.94 5.28
CA ASP A 9 -10.34 4.72 4.37
C ASP A 9 -10.01 4.45 2.90
N ARG A 10 -8.86 3.82 2.62
CA ARG A 10 -8.37 3.61 1.26
C ARG A 10 -8.72 2.25 0.67
N HIS A 11 -9.18 1.29 1.49
CA HIS A 11 -9.63 -0.04 1.06
C HIS A 11 -8.83 -0.63 -0.13
N MET A 12 -7.49 -0.48 -0.12
CA MET A 12 -6.70 -0.65 -1.34
C MET A 12 -6.77 -2.08 -1.91
N TYR A 13 -7.07 -3.07 -1.06
CA TYR A 13 -7.28 -4.45 -1.47
C TYR A 13 -8.63 -4.69 -2.20
N GLU A 14 -9.49 -3.68 -2.27
CA GLU A 14 -10.74 -3.62 -3.06
C GLU A 14 -10.61 -2.67 -4.26
N ASP A 15 -9.58 -1.81 -4.30
CA ASP A 15 -9.30 -0.91 -5.42
C ASP A 15 -8.57 -1.66 -6.56
N GLU A 16 -9.26 -1.79 -7.70
CA GLU A 16 -8.73 -2.45 -8.89
C GLU A 16 -7.41 -1.84 -9.41
N GLN A 17 -7.22 -0.52 -9.29
CA GLN A 17 -5.98 0.13 -9.73
C GLN A 17 -4.82 -0.21 -8.79
N ALA A 18 -5.08 -0.27 -7.49
CA ALA A 18 -4.08 -0.68 -6.51
C ALA A 18 -3.72 -2.16 -6.66
N ILE A 19 -4.71 -3.03 -6.87
CA ILE A 19 -4.51 -4.45 -7.17
C ILE A 19 -3.68 -4.62 -8.45
N ALA A 20 -4.04 -3.92 -9.54
CA ALA A 20 -3.29 -3.97 -10.79
C ALA A 20 -1.84 -3.48 -10.63
N SER A 21 -1.63 -2.42 -9.85
CA SER A 21 -0.30 -1.89 -9.54
C SER A 21 0.54 -2.90 -8.75
N ALA A 22 -0.06 -3.56 -7.74
CA ALA A 22 0.59 -4.61 -6.98
C ALA A 22 0.96 -5.82 -7.86
N ILE A 23 0.04 -6.27 -8.73
CA ILE A 23 0.32 -7.33 -9.72
C ILE A 23 1.51 -6.92 -10.60
N ASN A 24 1.52 -5.69 -11.13
CA ASN A 24 2.62 -5.21 -11.97
C ASN A 24 3.95 -5.17 -11.22
N TYR A 25 3.96 -4.77 -9.94
CA TYR A 25 5.16 -4.86 -9.10
C TYR A 25 5.68 -6.32 -9.02
N PHE A 26 4.79 -7.29 -8.77
CA PHE A 26 5.18 -8.70 -8.69
C PHE A 26 5.70 -9.25 -10.01
N LYS A 27 5.17 -8.83 -11.16
CA LYS A 27 5.70 -9.25 -12.47
C LYS A 27 7.20 -8.99 -12.62
N TYR A 28 7.73 -7.96 -11.98
CA TYR A 28 9.15 -7.61 -12.06
C TYR A 28 10.00 -8.17 -10.91
N LYS A 29 9.41 -8.47 -9.75
CA LYS A 29 10.13 -8.86 -8.53
C LYS A 29 9.96 -10.33 -8.17
N GLU A 30 8.75 -10.84 -8.30
CA GLU A 30 8.35 -12.21 -7.93
C GLU A 30 7.29 -12.71 -8.94
N PRO A 31 7.68 -13.03 -10.18
CA PRO A 31 6.74 -13.34 -11.26
C PRO A 31 5.79 -14.50 -10.94
N GLU A 32 6.23 -15.46 -10.15
CA GLU A 32 5.43 -16.59 -9.64
C GLU A 32 4.25 -16.14 -8.76
N ASN A 33 4.38 -14.97 -8.12
CA ASN A 33 3.38 -14.37 -7.24
C ASN A 33 2.55 -13.28 -7.94
N ALA A 34 2.74 -13.06 -9.25
CA ALA A 34 2.07 -12.01 -10.02
C ALA A 34 0.61 -12.34 -10.37
N ASN A 35 -0.17 -12.73 -9.37
CA ASN A 35 -1.59 -13.04 -9.47
C ASN A 35 -2.43 -12.17 -8.52
N ARG A 36 -3.73 -12.13 -8.78
CA ARG A 36 -4.69 -11.30 -8.07
C ARG A 36 -4.80 -11.64 -6.59
N ASP A 37 -4.86 -12.92 -6.25
CA ASP A 37 -5.06 -13.36 -4.87
C ASP A 37 -3.87 -12.97 -3.99
N TYR A 38 -2.66 -13.14 -4.51
CA TYR A 38 -1.44 -12.70 -3.84
C TYR A 38 -1.38 -11.18 -3.69
N ALA A 39 -1.74 -10.43 -4.73
CA ALA A 39 -1.80 -8.97 -4.67
C ALA A 39 -2.78 -8.46 -3.60
N ILE A 40 -3.97 -9.06 -3.50
CA ILE A 40 -4.97 -8.74 -2.48
C ILE A 40 -4.42 -9.06 -1.07
N ALA A 41 -3.81 -10.23 -0.90
CA ALA A 41 -3.22 -10.63 0.38
C ALA A 41 -2.09 -9.68 0.81
N PHE A 42 -1.23 -9.29 -0.14
CA PHE A 42 -0.18 -8.31 0.09
C PHE A 42 -0.73 -6.95 0.53
N LEU A 43 -1.76 -6.43 -0.15
CA LEU A 43 -2.37 -5.15 0.20
C LEU A 43 -3.01 -5.17 1.60
N LYS A 44 -3.65 -6.29 1.98
CA LYS A 44 -4.16 -6.50 3.35
C LYS A 44 -3.03 -6.55 4.39
N PHE A 45 -1.89 -7.14 4.05
CA PHE A 45 -0.71 -7.14 4.92
C PHE A 45 -0.15 -5.72 5.09
N MET A 46 -0.02 -4.97 3.99
CA MET A 46 0.49 -3.59 4.01
C MET A 46 -0.38 -2.67 4.86
N GLN A 47 -1.70 -2.83 4.83
CA GLN A 47 -2.62 -2.11 5.72
C GLN A 47 -2.28 -2.35 7.21
N ARG A 48 -2.12 -3.61 7.61
CA ARG A 48 -1.76 -3.95 9.01
C ARG A 48 -0.38 -3.44 9.40
N PHE A 49 0.59 -3.59 8.49
CA PHE A 49 1.95 -3.10 8.71
C PHE A 49 1.95 -1.59 8.92
N ALA A 50 1.21 -0.85 8.09
CA ALA A 50 1.16 0.59 8.17
C ALA A 50 0.56 1.09 9.48
N PHE A 51 -0.58 0.54 9.87
CA PHE A 51 -1.19 0.84 11.17
C PHE A 51 -0.22 0.59 12.34
N GLN A 52 0.51 -0.52 12.30
CA GLN A 52 1.47 -0.86 13.36
C GLN A 52 2.69 0.07 13.34
N ALA A 53 3.22 0.39 12.16
CA ALA A 53 4.40 1.24 11.99
C ALA A 53 4.12 2.69 12.40
N GLU A 54 2.93 3.21 12.10
CA GLU A 54 2.50 4.54 12.58
C GLU A 54 2.49 4.58 14.11
N LYS A 55 1.86 3.58 14.75
CA LYS A 55 1.76 3.49 16.21
C LYS A 55 3.09 3.28 16.94
N THR A 56 3.98 2.47 16.37
CA THR A 56 5.21 2.03 17.05
C THR A 56 6.44 2.85 16.70
N LYS A 57 6.51 3.37 15.47
CA LYS A 57 7.69 4.07 14.94
C LYS A 57 7.42 5.54 14.64
N GLY A 58 6.21 6.05 14.87
CA GLY A 58 5.85 7.44 14.54
C GLY A 58 5.90 7.70 13.03
N LEU A 59 5.65 6.66 12.23
CA LEU A 59 5.80 6.69 10.78
C LEU A 59 4.54 7.32 10.17
N ASP A 60 4.65 8.58 9.76
CA ASP A 60 3.57 9.35 9.12
C ASP A 60 3.41 8.92 7.66
N TYR A 61 2.42 8.06 7.42
CA TYR A 61 2.14 7.50 6.10
C TYR A 61 1.62 8.53 5.11
N ASP A 62 0.87 9.53 5.57
CA ASP A 62 0.34 10.56 4.69
C ASP A 62 1.46 11.45 4.18
N LYS A 63 2.41 11.81 5.05
CA LYS A 63 3.63 12.50 4.63
C LYS A 63 4.45 11.68 3.64
N LEU A 64 4.57 10.37 3.86
CA LEU A 64 5.29 9.47 2.95
C LEU A 64 4.61 9.38 1.58
N TYR A 65 3.27 9.32 1.56
CA TYR A 65 2.48 9.27 0.35
C TYR A 65 2.57 10.58 -0.46
N GLU A 66 2.51 11.73 0.21
CA GLU A 66 2.72 13.04 -0.42
C GLU A 66 4.12 13.18 -1.04
N LEU A 67 5.16 12.69 -0.35
CA LEU A 67 6.52 12.65 -0.90
C LEU A 67 6.60 11.75 -2.14
N PHE A 68 5.94 10.59 -2.12
CA PHE A 68 5.90 9.68 -3.25
C PHE A 68 5.17 10.26 -4.47
N LYS A 69 4.05 10.96 -4.26
CA LYS A 69 3.34 11.68 -5.33
C LYS A 69 4.26 12.71 -6.00
N LYS A 70 4.94 13.53 -5.19
CA LYS A 70 5.88 14.54 -5.71
C LYS A 70 7.01 13.92 -6.52
N SER A 71 7.54 12.77 -6.11
CA SER A 71 8.58 12.08 -6.89
C SER A 71 8.09 11.50 -8.22
N LYS A 72 6.77 11.34 -8.42
CA LYS A 72 6.20 10.89 -9.70
C LYS A 72 5.95 12.04 -10.68
N ASP A 73 5.89 13.27 -10.20
CA ASP A 73 5.72 14.46 -11.03
C ASP A 73 7.08 15.02 -11.53
N GLU A 74 8.20 14.46 -11.07
CA GLU A 74 9.56 14.84 -11.47
C GLU A 74 10.16 13.96 -12.61
N ASP A 75 9.41 12.99 -13.13
CA ASP A 75 9.80 12.12 -14.26
C ASP A 75 8.91 12.34 -15.52
#